data_AF-A0A066UC59-F1
#
_entry.id   AF-A0A066UC59-F1
#
_cell.length_a   1.000
_cell.length_b   1.000
_cell.length_c   1.000
_cell.angle_alpha   90.00
_cell.angle_beta   90.00
_cell.angle_gamma   90.00
#
_symmetry.space_group_name_H-M   'P 1'
#
loop_
_entity.id
_entity.type
_entity.pdbx_description
1 polymer ?
#
loop_
_entity_poly.entity_id
_entity_poly.type
_entity_poly.pdbx_seq_one_letter_code
_entity_poly.pdbx_strand_id
1 'polypeptide(L)'
;MAVIGIDNAYKLSLQMLGGKSVKVLTLPSFAGGCFAQMVKAHRPQYALTTHDQSDLIDRLASIVGVEVISTIADVSTALESQSLDELLSDETNTQRHTQAWGEVKPLSVGVERCNPYPVQAFGNLQSVVEKIAWYSQTPHSMAGQSVLGALSTIGQIFVNAPMGYEHKPASLFLLTQAPSGAGKTQVNRLAYKAIYEHSQRIYEQFIQDVQEWQNAKENLKGREKADYLNFHHEPVNNSPIIKDATTEIILDRFISGTVKNQSWATSEAGQFFGGYSLKADTVGNSLSSFTTLWSEGEASRMRKTNAKNGNYKTSAYDCRLTLDLSGQQIIIASAMNDPLLNEQGILARCLLSCEPSFIGSRDWCSEQRMNANPYNDEAITWAIDDKIATQWYTICNIICNIWNKHGI
;
A
#
# COMPACT_ATOMS: atom_id res chain seq x y z
N MET A 1 -37.88 20.08 16.65
CA MET A 1 -38.64 19.39 17.74
C MET A 1 -39.54 18.34 17.11
N ALA A 2 -39.94 17.31 17.86
CA ALA A 2 -40.93 16.34 17.39
C ALA A 2 -42.17 16.33 18.28
N VAL A 3 -43.36 16.21 17.69
CA VAL A 3 -44.64 16.10 18.42
C VAL A 3 -45.66 15.27 17.63
N ILE A 4 -46.49 14.47 18.30
CA ILE A 4 -47.58 13.72 17.67
C ILE A 4 -48.78 14.64 17.47
N GLY A 5 -49.44 14.52 16.31
CA GLY A 5 -50.65 15.25 15.96
C GLY A 5 -50.35 16.50 15.15
N ILE A 6 -51.10 16.67 14.06
CA ILE A 6 -50.93 17.80 13.13
C ILE A 6 -51.28 19.12 13.82
N ASP A 7 -52.31 19.14 14.67
CA ASP A 7 -52.73 20.34 15.39
C ASP A 7 -51.68 20.80 16.42
N ASN A 8 -51.07 19.85 17.11
CA ASN A 8 -49.94 20.11 18.02
C ASN A 8 -48.73 20.65 17.27
N ALA A 9 -48.40 20.07 16.11
CA ALA A 9 -47.29 20.52 15.28
C ALA A 9 -47.53 21.91 14.69
N TYR A 10 -48.77 22.21 14.29
CA TYR A 10 -49.17 23.50 13.76
C TYR A 10 -49.02 24.60 14.82
N LYS A 11 -49.60 24.41 16.02
CA LYS A 11 -49.45 25.40 17.10
C LYS A 11 -48.01 25.57 17.56
N LEU A 12 -47.23 24.49 17.63
CA LEU A 12 -45.80 24.55 17.92
C LEU A 12 -45.03 25.36 16.85
N SER A 13 -45.37 25.17 15.57
CA SER A 13 -44.76 25.92 14.48
C SER A 13 -45.08 27.41 14.51
N LEU A 14 -46.29 27.80 14.95
CA LEU A 14 -46.71 29.20 15.09
C LEU A 14 -45.93 29.93 16.17
N GLN A 15 -45.72 29.30 17.33
CA GLN A 15 -44.92 29.87 18.43
C GLN A 15 -43.43 30.02 18.06
N MET A 16 -42.94 29.22 17.10
CA MET A 16 -41.54 29.24 16.65
C MET A 16 -41.23 30.24 15.53
N LEU A 17 -42.24 30.74 14.82
CA LEU A 17 -42.07 31.70 13.71
C LEU A 17 -41.54 33.08 14.17
N GLY A 18 -41.46 33.33 15.49
CA GLY A 18 -40.93 34.55 16.09
C GLY A 18 -39.39 34.73 16.07
N GLY A 19 -38.60 33.87 15.39
CA GLY A 19 -37.18 34.20 15.14
C GLY A 19 -36.16 33.07 14.94
N LYS A 20 -36.53 31.77 14.93
CA LYS A 20 -35.57 30.68 14.62
C LYS A 20 -36.16 29.68 13.63
N SER A 21 -35.42 29.34 12.58
CA SER A 21 -35.80 28.35 11.54
C SER A 21 -35.71 26.91 12.08
N VAL A 22 -36.65 26.53 12.95
CA VAL A 22 -36.70 25.19 13.55
C VAL A 22 -37.72 24.33 12.79
N LYS A 23 -37.28 23.14 12.34
CA LYS A 23 -38.16 22.13 11.73
C LYS A 23 -38.91 21.38 12.82
N VAL A 24 -40.24 21.31 12.71
CA VAL A 24 -41.11 20.47 13.53
C VAL A 24 -41.37 19.16 12.80
N LEU A 25 -41.05 18.04 13.43
CA LEU A 25 -41.33 16.69 12.93
C LEU A 25 -42.64 16.21 13.56
N THR A 26 -43.56 15.72 12.74
CA THR A 26 -44.86 15.26 13.23
C THR A 26 -45.36 14.06 12.45
N LEU A 27 -46.21 13.27 13.11
CA LEU A 27 -47.03 12.25 12.50
C LEU A 27 -48.50 12.51 12.88
N PRO A 28 -49.46 12.16 12.01
CA PRO A 28 -50.87 12.14 12.38
C PRO A 28 -51.10 11.26 13.61
N SER A 29 -52.09 11.60 14.45
CA SER A 29 -52.33 10.91 15.72
C SER A 29 -52.58 9.40 15.55
N PHE A 30 -53.19 8.97 14.44
CA PHE A 30 -53.41 7.55 14.13
C PHE A 30 -52.11 6.78 13.82
N ALA A 31 -51.02 7.46 13.52
CA ALA A 31 -49.70 6.89 13.22
C ALA A 31 -48.74 6.96 14.44
N GLY A 32 -49.27 7.22 15.64
CA GLY A 32 -48.47 7.36 16.87
C GLY A 32 -47.55 6.17 17.18
N GLY A 33 -47.94 4.95 16.77
CA GLY A 33 -47.12 3.75 16.92
C GLY A 33 -45.73 3.81 16.24
N CYS A 34 -45.58 4.66 15.22
CA CYS A 34 -44.33 4.86 14.49
C CYS A 34 -43.52 6.08 14.97
N PHE A 35 -44.05 6.87 15.91
CA PHE A 35 -43.44 8.13 16.33
C PHE A 35 -42.04 7.95 16.93
N ALA A 36 -41.86 6.96 17.80
CA ALA A 36 -40.54 6.66 18.37
C ALA A 36 -39.51 6.28 17.30
N GLN A 37 -39.92 5.61 16.20
CA GLN A 37 -39.04 5.28 15.09
C GLN A 37 -38.61 6.53 14.31
N MET A 38 -39.55 7.45 14.06
CA MET A 38 -39.26 8.74 13.43
C MET A 38 -38.29 9.57 14.28
N VAL A 39 -38.53 9.65 15.60
CA VAL A 39 -37.64 10.36 16.54
C VAL A 39 -36.25 9.72 16.55
N LYS A 40 -36.16 8.39 16.52
CA LYS A 40 -34.88 7.65 16.45
C LYS A 40 -34.10 7.94 15.16
N ALA A 41 -34.79 8.07 14.03
CA ALA A 41 -34.18 8.29 12.73
C ALA A 41 -33.69 9.74 12.54
N HIS A 42 -34.42 10.72 13.07
CA HIS A 42 -34.12 12.14 12.85
C HIS A 42 -33.49 12.86 14.04
N ARG A 43 -33.45 12.21 15.22
CA ARG A 43 -32.83 12.68 16.47
C ARG A 43 -33.04 14.19 16.74
N PRO A 44 -34.30 14.63 16.87
CA PRO A 44 -34.60 16.00 17.25
C PRO A 44 -34.10 16.30 18.67
N GLN A 45 -33.78 17.56 18.94
CA GLN A 45 -33.35 17.99 20.28
C GLN A 45 -34.42 17.70 21.36
N TYR A 46 -35.69 17.98 21.04
CA TYR A 46 -36.82 17.77 21.94
C TYR A 46 -37.90 16.92 21.28
N ALA A 47 -38.46 15.97 22.02
CA ALA A 47 -39.65 15.20 21.67
C ALA A 47 -40.76 15.46 22.70
N LEU A 48 -41.88 16.04 22.27
CA LEU A 48 -43.00 16.42 23.14
C LEU A 48 -44.10 15.36 23.10
N THR A 49 -44.62 15.01 24.28
CA THR A 49 -45.73 14.07 24.46
C THR A 49 -46.52 14.42 25.71
N THR A 50 -47.49 13.61 26.10
CA THR A 50 -48.38 13.84 27.25
C THR A 50 -48.18 12.75 28.31
N HIS A 51 -48.47 13.08 29.58
CA HIS A 51 -48.22 12.17 30.72
C HIS A 51 -48.97 10.83 30.65
N ASP A 52 -50.08 10.76 29.93
CA ASP A 52 -50.86 9.54 29.71
C ASP A 52 -50.15 8.51 28.82
N GLN A 53 -49.13 8.92 28.05
CA GLN A 53 -48.42 8.08 27.07
C GLN A 53 -47.16 7.42 27.66
N SER A 54 -47.27 6.77 28.82
CA SER A 54 -46.15 6.13 29.54
C SER A 54 -45.29 5.20 28.66
N ASP A 55 -45.92 4.29 27.90
CA ASP A 55 -45.22 3.38 26.97
C ASP A 55 -44.40 4.10 25.90
N LEU A 56 -44.88 5.26 25.43
CA LEU A 56 -44.20 6.06 24.43
C LEU A 56 -43.03 6.84 25.06
N ILE A 57 -43.24 7.39 26.25
CA ILE A 57 -42.21 8.08 27.03
C ILE A 57 -41.01 7.16 27.24
N ASP A 58 -41.23 5.91 27.66
CA ASP A 58 -40.15 4.93 27.87
C ASP A 58 -39.38 4.65 26.56
N ARG A 59 -40.08 4.48 25.44
CA ARG A 59 -39.46 4.26 24.13
C ARG A 59 -38.64 5.46 23.67
N LEU A 60 -39.15 6.67 23.87
CA LEU A 60 -38.46 7.90 23.49
C LEU A 60 -37.27 8.19 24.41
N ALA A 61 -37.40 7.96 25.71
CA ALA A 61 -36.35 8.17 26.71
C ALA A 61 -35.15 7.23 26.49
N SER A 62 -35.35 6.07 25.85
CA SER A 62 -34.27 5.16 25.44
C SER A 62 -33.40 5.67 24.29
N ILE A 63 -33.76 6.80 23.67
CA ILE A 63 -33.04 7.38 22.53
C ILE A 63 -32.01 8.39 23.05
N VAL A 64 -30.74 8.01 23.02
CA VAL A 64 -29.62 8.88 23.42
C VAL A 64 -29.61 10.18 22.63
N GLY A 65 -29.53 11.31 23.35
CA GLY A 65 -29.43 12.66 22.77
C GLY A 65 -30.75 13.32 22.42
N VAL A 66 -31.89 12.73 22.79
CA VAL A 66 -33.22 13.34 22.69
C VAL A 66 -33.75 13.63 24.09
N GLU A 67 -34.17 14.87 24.33
CA GLU A 67 -34.85 15.24 25.58
C GLU A 67 -36.36 15.09 25.38
N VAL A 68 -36.97 14.17 26.14
CA VAL A 68 -38.41 13.92 26.08
C VAL A 68 -39.10 14.79 27.11
N ILE A 69 -40.12 15.52 26.66
CA ILE A 69 -40.87 16.48 27.46
C ILE A 69 -42.33 16.02 27.47
N SER A 70 -42.82 15.55 28.61
CA SER A 70 -44.22 15.17 28.79
C SER A 70 -45.00 16.27 29.53
N THR A 71 -46.21 16.58 29.05
CA THR A 71 -47.09 17.64 29.58
C THR A 71 -48.43 17.06 30.06
N ILE A 72 -49.12 17.76 30.98
CA ILE A 72 -50.45 17.34 31.51
C ILE A 72 -51.52 17.34 30.42
N ALA A 73 -51.51 18.35 29.56
CA ALA A 73 -52.44 18.49 28.44
C ALA A 73 -51.67 18.41 27.12
N ASP A 74 -52.38 18.16 26.03
CA ASP A 74 -51.81 18.21 24.68
C ASP A 74 -51.07 19.53 24.44
N VAL A 75 -49.97 19.45 23.69
CA VAL A 75 -49.10 20.61 23.39
C VAL A 75 -49.91 21.76 22.81
N SER A 76 -50.92 21.47 22.00
CA SER A 76 -51.80 22.50 21.43
C SER A 76 -52.63 23.22 22.50
N THR A 77 -53.10 22.55 23.54
CA THR A 77 -53.84 23.14 24.67
C THR A 77 -52.90 23.86 25.62
N ALA A 78 -51.74 23.26 25.91
CA ALA A 78 -50.74 23.88 26.79
C ALA A 78 -50.23 25.22 26.23
N LEU A 79 -50.07 25.34 24.92
CA LEU A 79 -49.62 26.57 24.25
C LEU A 79 -50.72 27.63 24.08
N GLU A 80 -51.96 27.40 24.53
CA GLU A 80 -53.01 28.43 24.59
C GLU A 80 -52.86 29.33 25.82
N SER A 81 -52.35 28.77 26.92
CA SER A 81 -52.23 29.48 28.21
C SER A 81 -50.82 29.97 28.53
N GLN A 82 -49.79 29.49 27.83
CA GLN A 82 -48.39 29.84 28.05
C GLN A 82 -47.56 29.77 26.77
N SER A 83 -46.45 30.49 26.73
CA SER A 83 -45.47 30.45 25.64
C SER A 83 -44.66 29.15 25.63
N LEU A 84 -43.97 28.87 24.53
CA LEU A 84 -43.11 27.68 24.44
C LEU A 84 -41.95 27.73 25.45
N ASP A 85 -41.36 28.90 25.69
CA ASP A 85 -40.25 29.04 26.64
C ASP A 85 -40.73 28.85 28.10
N GLU A 86 -41.95 29.30 28.42
CA GLU A 86 -42.61 29.02 29.70
C GLU A 86 -42.93 27.54 29.86
N LEU A 87 -43.48 26.90 28.81
CA LEU A 87 -43.77 25.47 28.81
C LEU A 87 -42.51 24.62 29.02
N LEU A 88 -41.40 24.98 28.36
CA LEU A 88 -40.13 24.27 28.52
C LEU A 88 -39.54 24.47 29.92
N SER A 89 -39.82 25.58 30.60
CA SER A 89 -39.28 25.90 31.93
C SER A 89 -40.21 25.55 33.11
N ASP A 90 -41.45 25.14 32.85
CA ASP A 90 -42.43 24.77 33.88
C ASP A 90 -42.15 23.38 34.48
N GLU A 91 -41.51 23.35 35.65
CA GLU A 91 -41.22 22.12 36.40
C GLU A 91 -42.45 21.52 37.13
N THR A 92 -43.58 22.24 37.18
CA THR A 92 -44.79 21.78 37.90
C THR A 92 -45.70 20.91 37.04
N ASN A 93 -45.77 21.20 35.73
CA ASN A 93 -46.65 20.50 34.79
C ASN A 93 -45.88 19.67 33.75
N THR A 94 -44.55 19.70 33.77
CA THR A 94 -43.69 19.05 32.78
C THR A 94 -42.74 18.05 33.41
N GLN A 95 -42.60 16.86 32.82
CA GLN A 95 -41.56 15.89 33.20
C GLN A 95 -40.57 15.73 32.05
N ARG A 96 -39.29 15.65 32.40
CA ARG A 96 -38.17 15.53 31.46
C ARG A 96 -37.53 14.17 31.58
N HIS A 97 -37.46 13.44 30.48
CA HIS A 97 -36.82 12.13 30.42
C HIS A 97 -35.68 12.18 29.40
N THR A 98 -34.45 12.00 29.87
CA THR A 98 -33.26 12.01 29.02
C THR A 98 -32.33 10.89 29.46
N GLN A 99 -31.84 10.12 28.49
CA GLN A 99 -30.69 9.26 28.70
C GLN A 99 -29.42 10.09 28.54
N ALA A 100 -28.64 10.23 29.62
CA ALA A 100 -27.36 10.92 29.59
C ALA A 100 -26.40 10.24 28.61
N TRP A 101 -25.61 11.04 27.87
CA TRP A 101 -24.47 10.51 27.13
C TRP A 101 -23.54 9.80 28.12
N GLY A 102 -23.08 8.60 27.75
CA GLY A 102 -22.04 7.91 28.50
C GLY A 102 -20.71 8.67 28.46
N GLU A 103 -19.73 8.17 29.20
CA GLU A 103 -18.37 8.72 29.19
C GLU A 103 -17.81 8.79 27.75
N VAL A 104 -17.26 9.95 27.37
CA VAL A 104 -16.68 10.16 26.04
C VAL A 104 -15.49 9.22 25.88
N LYS A 105 -15.64 8.20 25.04
CA LYS A 105 -14.53 7.32 24.70
C LYS A 105 -13.65 8.01 23.66
N PRO A 106 -12.33 8.11 23.87
CA PRO A 106 -11.42 8.59 22.83
C PRO A 106 -11.55 7.70 21.60
N LEU A 107 -11.39 8.28 20.40
CA LEU A 107 -11.26 7.49 19.18
C LEU A 107 -10.17 6.44 19.42
N SER A 108 -10.49 5.17 19.25
CA SER A 108 -9.50 4.11 19.32
C SER A 108 -8.45 4.37 18.25
N VAL A 109 -7.32 4.96 18.63
CA VAL A 109 -6.10 4.95 17.81
C VAL A 109 -5.86 3.48 17.48
N GLY A 110 -5.70 3.20 16.18
CA GLY A 110 -5.80 1.86 15.62
C GLY A 110 -5.10 0.80 16.48
N VAL A 111 -5.78 -0.33 16.68
CA VAL A 111 -5.26 -1.50 17.40
C VAL A 111 -3.80 -1.72 16.99
N GLU A 112 -2.88 -1.57 17.93
CA GLU A 112 -1.47 -1.89 17.72
C GLU A 112 -1.40 -3.40 17.49
N ARG A 113 -1.45 -3.81 16.21
CA ARG A 113 -1.32 -5.22 15.84
C ARG A 113 0.15 -5.58 16.03
N CYS A 114 0.47 -6.30 17.10
CA CYS A 114 1.76 -6.96 17.26
C CYS A 114 1.86 -8.07 16.20
N ASN A 115 2.26 -7.69 14.98
CA ASN A 115 2.48 -8.59 13.85
C ASN A 115 3.99 -8.67 13.59
N PRO A 116 4.73 -9.46 14.39
CA PRO A 116 6.18 -9.59 14.20
C PRO A 116 6.48 -10.15 12.81
N TYR A 117 7.55 -9.68 12.19
CA TYR A 117 7.96 -10.18 10.88
C TYR A 117 8.27 -11.68 10.95
N PRO A 118 7.73 -12.52 10.06
CA PRO A 118 7.79 -13.98 10.20
C PRO A 118 9.13 -14.55 9.74
N VAL A 119 10.21 -14.29 10.46
CA VAL A 119 11.57 -14.74 10.12
C VAL A 119 11.66 -16.27 9.97
N GLN A 120 10.87 -17.00 10.75
CA GLN A 120 10.78 -18.47 10.71
C GLN A 120 10.28 -18.99 9.35
N ALA A 121 9.54 -18.18 8.58
CA ALA A 121 9.03 -18.58 7.27
C ALA A 121 10.14 -18.71 6.20
N PHE A 122 11.34 -18.18 6.46
CA PHE A 122 12.50 -18.31 5.59
C PHE A 122 13.17 -19.69 5.65
N GLY A 123 12.75 -20.56 6.58
CA GLY A 123 13.31 -21.91 6.73
C GLY A 123 14.82 -21.87 6.94
N ASN A 124 15.57 -22.53 6.06
CA ASN A 124 17.04 -22.58 6.14
C ASN A 124 17.71 -21.19 5.97
N LEU A 125 16.98 -20.20 5.45
CA LEU A 125 17.48 -18.82 5.30
C LEU A 125 17.15 -17.93 6.50
N GLN A 126 16.49 -18.46 7.55
CA GLN A 126 16.19 -17.70 8.77
C GLN A 126 17.47 -17.10 9.38
N SER A 127 18.52 -17.91 9.52
CA SER A 127 19.81 -17.47 10.09
C SER A 127 20.45 -16.35 9.26
N VAL A 128 20.26 -16.35 7.94
CA VAL A 128 20.76 -15.31 7.04
C VAL A 128 20.06 -13.98 7.33
N VAL A 129 18.73 -13.99 7.47
CA VAL A 129 17.94 -12.79 7.80
C VAL A 129 18.36 -12.24 9.16
N GLU A 130 18.45 -13.10 10.18
CA GLU A 130 18.87 -12.72 11.54
C GLU A 130 20.29 -12.14 11.55
N LYS A 131 21.23 -12.76 10.84
CA LYS A 131 22.60 -12.28 10.74
C LYS A 131 22.71 -10.95 10.01
N ILE A 132 22.03 -10.81 8.86
CA ILE A 132 22.02 -9.53 8.14
C ILE A 132 21.45 -8.44 9.06
N ALA A 133 20.28 -8.67 9.68
CA ALA A 133 19.67 -7.74 10.63
C ALA A 133 20.61 -7.38 11.80
N TRP A 134 21.32 -8.37 12.32
CA TRP A 134 22.30 -8.18 13.39
C TRP A 134 23.46 -7.29 12.94
N TYR A 135 24.08 -7.56 11.79
CA TYR A 135 25.22 -6.79 11.27
C TYR A 135 24.85 -5.38 10.83
N SER A 136 23.67 -5.19 10.26
CA SER A 136 23.17 -3.88 9.81
C SER A 136 22.50 -3.07 10.91
N GLN A 137 22.22 -3.70 12.06
CA GLN A 137 21.44 -3.11 13.16
C GLN A 137 20.12 -2.52 12.67
N THR A 138 19.40 -3.38 11.97
CA THR A 138 18.08 -3.08 11.42
C THR A 138 17.07 -4.12 11.91
N PRO A 139 15.78 -3.77 11.89
CA PRO A 139 14.73 -4.73 12.19
C PRO A 139 14.75 -5.92 11.22
N HIS A 140 14.21 -7.06 11.68
CA HIS A 140 14.19 -8.28 10.88
C HIS A 140 13.40 -8.11 9.60
N SER A 141 12.35 -7.28 9.60
CA SER A 141 11.57 -7.02 8.41
C SER A 141 12.38 -6.37 7.30
N MET A 142 13.29 -5.44 7.63
CA MET A 142 14.15 -4.79 6.63
C MET A 142 15.11 -5.80 6.00
N ALA A 143 15.77 -6.62 6.83
CA ALA A 143 16.67 -7.66 6.35
C ALA A 143 15.92 -8.71 5.52
N GLY A 144 14.76 -9.16 6.00
CA GLY A 144 13.94 -10.15 5.33
C GLY A 144 13.45 -9.67 3.97
N GLN A 145 13.00 -8.43 3.86
CA GLN A 145 12.55 -7.85 2.58
C GLN A 145 13.69 -7.82 1.55
N SER A 146 14.88 -7.33 1.91
CA SER A 146 16.00 -7.35 0.95
C SER A 146 16.48 -8.76 0.61
N VAL A 147 16.41 -9.72 1.54
CA VAL A 147 16.69 -11.14 1.24
C VAL A 147 15.65 -11.68 0.26
N LEU A 148 14.35 -11.41 0.45
CA LEU A 148 13.31 -11.80 -0.50
C LEU A 148 13.52 -11.17 -1.87
N GLY A 149 13.92 -9.90 -1.92
CA GLY A 149 14.23 -9.21 -3.17
C GLY A 149 15.37 -9.88 -3.93
N ALA A 150 16.45 -10.20 -3.22
CA ALA A 150 17.60 -10.90 -3.81
C ALA A 150 17.21 -12.30 -4.30
N LEU A 151 16.45 -13.05 -3.49
CA LEU A 151 15.95 -14.38 -3.85
C LEU A 151 15.03 -14.34 -5.07
N SER A 152 14.10 -13.39 -5.12
CA SER A 152 13.21 -13.19 -6.26
C SER A 152 14.01 -12.84 -7.51
N THR A 153 15.00 -11.95 -7.39
CA THR A 153 15.87 -11.57 -8.52
C THR A 153 16.57 -12.77 -9.15
N ILE A 154 17.05 -13.72 -8.33
CA ILE A 154 17.75 -14.91 -8.79
C ILE A 154 16.76 -16.00 -9.25
N GLY A 155 15.71 -16.23 -8.49
CA GLY A 155 14.79 -17.36 -8.65
C GLY A 155 13.72 -17.16 -9.72
N GLN A 156 13.29 -15.92 -9.99
CA GLN A 156 12.12 -15.64 -10.83
C GLN A 156 12.24 -16.12 -12.28
N ILE A 157 13.46 -16.35 -12.79
CA ILE A 157 13.69 -16.90 -14.13
C ILE A 157 13.46 -18.42 -14.21
N PHE A 158 13.48 -19.12 -13.07
CA PHE A 158 13.41 -20.59 -13.04
C PHE A 158 12.03 -21.12 -12.67
N VAL A 159 11.18 -20.29 -12.05
CA VAL A 159 9.89 -20.76 -11.52
C VAL A 159 8.76 -19.77 -11.69
N ASN A 160 7.55 -20.35 -11.69
CA ASN A 160 6.29 -19.65 -11.59
C ASN A 160 5.61 -20.01 -10.27
N ALA A 161 4.94 -19.03 -9.67
CA ALA A 161 4.10 -19.25 -8.51
C ALA A 161 2.80 -19.96 -8.94
N PRO A 162 2.35 -21.00 -8.22
CA PRO A 162 1.05 -21.62 -8.46
C PRO A 162 -0.07 -20.66 -8.02
N MET A 163 -1.11 -20.49 -8.85
CA MET A 163 -2.28 -19.66 -8.51
C MET A 163 -3.56 -20.28 -9.09
N GLY A 164 -4.32 -20.98 -8.25
CA GLY A 164 -5.49 -21.73 -8.70
C GLY A 164 -5.13 -22.79 -9.74
N TYR A 165 -5.71 -22.69 -10.94
CA TYR A 165 -5.42 -23.56 -12.09
C TYR A 165 -4.36 -22.99 -13.03
N GLU A 166 -3.83 -21.80 -12.73
CA GLU A 166 -2.83 -21.10 -13.53
C GLU A 166 -1.50 -20.99 -12.79
N HIS A 167 -0.51 -20.48 -13.52
CA HIS A 167 0.79 -20.10 -12.98
C HIS A 167 1.00 -18.61 -13.21
N LYS A 168 1.59 -17.92 -12.22
CA LYS A 168 1.93 -16.51 -12.27
C LYS A 168 3.45 -16.33 -12.18
N PRO A 169 4.01 -15.24 -12.74
CA PRO A 169 5.42 -14.92 -12.53
C PRO A 169 5.77 -14.94 -11.03
N ALA A 170 6.87 -15.59 -10.65
CA ALA A 170 7.34 -15.61 -9.26
C ALA A 170 8.04 -14.28 -8.85
N SER A 171 7.71 -13.19 -9.53
CA SER A 171 8.26 -11.85 -9.32
C SER A 171 7.62 -11.20 -8.09
N LEU A 172 8.44 -10.57 -7.25
CA LEU A 172 7.98 -9.89 -6.04
C LEU A 172 8.08 -8.38 -6.15
N PHE A 173 7.04 -7.68 -5.69
CA PHE A 173 7.11 -6.24 -5.41
C PHE A 173 7.16 -6.06 -3.90
N LEU A 174 8.24 -5.46 -3.41
CA LEU A 174 8.56 -5.30 -2.00
C LEU A 174 8.68 -3.81 -1.70
N LEU A 175 8.01 -3.36 -0.66
CA LEU A 175 8.05 -1.97 -0.21
C LEU A 175 8.42 -1.91 1.27
N THR A 176 9.60 -1.38 1.56
CA THR A 176 10.14 -1.27 2.92
C THR A 176 10.19 0.19 3.35
N GLN A 177 9.44 0.52 4.39
CA GLN A 177 9.44 1.84 4.99
C GLN A 177 10.50 1.93 6.09
N ALA A 178 11.45 2.85 5.93
CA ALA A 178 12.46 3.11 6.95
C ALA A 178 13.03 4.55 6.86
N PRO A 179 13.30 5.20 8.01
CA PRO A 179 13.83 6.56 8.04
C PRO A 179 15.23 6.66 7.43
N SER A 180 15.71 7.89 7.20
CA SER A 180 17.10 8.10 6.83
C SER A 180 18.05 7.62 7.94
N GLY A 181 19.20 7.03 7.57
CA GLY A 181 20.13 6.43 8.53
C GLY A 181 19.66 5.09 9.14
N ALA A 182 18.50 4.56 8.72
CA ALA A 182 17.96 3.30 9.24
C ALA A 182 18.70 2.03 8.77
N GLY A 183 19.78 2.15 7.98
CA GLY A 183 20.56 1.00 7.52
C GLY A 183 20.07 0.37 6.21
N LYS A 184 19.10 1.00 5.51
CA LYS A 184 18.54 0.54 4.22
C LYS A 184 19.63 0.10 3.22
N THR A 185 20.60 0.99 2.96
CA THR A 185 21.68 0.72 2.01
C THR A 185 22.62 -0.39 2.49
N GLN A 186 22.86 -0.52 3.80
CA GLN A 186 23.74 -1.55 4.36
C GLN A 186 23.10 -2.94 4.24
N VAL A 187 21.81 -3.06 4.59
CA VAL A 187 21.03 -4.28 4.42
C VAL A 187 21.03 -4.72 2.96
N ASN A 188 20.67 -3.80 2.07
CA ASN A 188 20.62 -4.09 0.64
C ASN A 188 21.99 -4.51 0.10
N ARG A 189 23.09 -3.85 0.50
CA ARG A 189 24.46 -4.23 0.12
C ARG A 189 24.82 -5.66 0.53
N LEU A 190 24.42 -6.10 1.73
CA LEU A 190 24.71 -7.45 2.20
C LEU A 190 23.86 -8.48 1.46
N ALA A 191 22.55 -8.25 1.34
CA ALA A 191 21.63 -9.18 0.67
C ALA A 191 21.90 -9.33 -0.83
N TYR A 192 22.21 -8.23 -1.53
CA TYR A 192 22.43 -8.23 -2.99
C TYR A 192 23.91 -8.39 -3.40
N LYS A 193 24.83 -8.66 -2.47
CA LYS A 193 26.28 -8.65 -2.74
C LYS A 193 26.66 -9.43 -4.01
N ALA A 194 26.27 -10.70 -4.10
CA ALA A 194 26.61 -11.54 -5.25
C ALA A 194 25.97 -11.06 -6.55
N ILE A 195 24.73 -10.56 -6.48
CA ILE A 195 24.03 -10.01 -7.65
C ILE A 195 24.75 -8.76 -8.14
N TYR A 196 25.22 -7.89 -7.23
CA TYR A 196 25.99 -6.70 -7.58
C TYR A 196 27.36 -7.05 -8.15
N GLU A 197 28.09 -7.98 -7.56
CA GLU A 197 29.37 -8.44 -8.11
C GLU A 197 29.19 -9.07 -9.50
N HIS A 198 28.16 -9.90 -9.69
CA HIS A 198 27.84 -10.48 -10.99
C HIS A 198 27.46 -9.41 -12.03
N SER A 199 26.59 -8.47 -11.64
CA SER A 199 26.22 -7.33 -12.49
C SER A 199 27.42 -6.46 -12.84
N GLN A 200 28.37 -6.28 -11.92
CA GLN A 200 29.59 -5.51 -12.16
C GLN A 200 30.46 -6.20 -13.21
N ARG A 201 30.68 -7.53 -13.10
CA ARG A 201 31.43 -8.29 -14.11
C ARG A 201 30.79 -8.22 -15.50
N ILE A 202 29.45 -8.36 -15.58
CA ILE A 202 28.72 -8.19 -16.85
C ILE A 202 28.95 -6.80 -17.43
N TYR A 203 28.90 -5.76 -16.59
CA TYR A 203 29.06 -4.39 -17.04
C TYR A 203 30.49 -4.06 -17.48
N GLU A 204 31.49 -4.58 -16.78
CA GLU A 204 32.90 -4.47 -17.17
C GLU A 204 33.17 -5.14 -18.51
N GLN A 205 32.63 -6.35 -18.74
CA GLN A 205 32.71 -7.03 -20.03
C GLN A 205 32.00 -6.22 -21.12
N PHE A 206 30.80 -5.70 -20.84
CA PHE A 206 30.06 -4.86 -21.79
C PHE A 206 30.87 -3.62 -22.22
N ILE A 207 31.57 -2.96 -21.30
CA ILE A 207 32.44 -1.82 -21.64
C ILE A 207 33.56 -2.25 -22.60
N GLN A 208 34.20 -3.40 -22.33
CA GLN A 208 35.25 -3.93 -23.20
C GLN A 208 34.72 -4.24 -24.59
N ASP A 209 33.58 -4.96 -24.67
CA ASP A 209 32.95 -5.32 -25.94
C ASP A 209 32.59 -4.08 -26.76
N VAL A 210 32.06 -3.03 -26.11
CA VAL A 210 31.73 -1.75 -26.77
C VAL A 210 32.98 -1.08 -27.32
N GLN A 211 34.07 -1.04 -26.55
CA GLN A 211 35.34 -0.44 -27.00
C GLN A 211 35.92 -1.21 -28.18
N GLU A 212 35.94 -2.54 -28.14
CA GLU A 212 36.39 -3.39 -29.24
C GLU A 212 35.54 -3.17 -30.50
N TRP A 213 34.21 -3.15 -30.34
CA TRP A 213 33.29 -2.92 -31.44
C TRP A 213 33.44 -1.53 -32.05
N GLN A 214 33.59 -0.48 -31.23
CA GLN A 214 33.81 0.89 -31.69
C GLN A 214 35.15 1.02 -32.43
N ASN A 215 36.24 0.50 -31.87
CA ASN A 215 37.56 0.52 -32.50
C ASN A 215 37.55 -0.20 -33.86
N ALA A 216 36.94 -1.38 -33.94
CA ALA A 216 36.79 -2.10 -35.21
C ALA A 216 35.98 -1.28 -36.23
N LYS A 217 34.86 -0.68 -35.81
CA LYS A 217 34.00 0.14 -36.65
C LYS A 217 34.68 1.43 -37.16
N GLU A 218 35.58 2.02 -36.40
CA GLU A 218 36.32 3.24 -36.77
C GLU A 218 37.48 2.95 -37.72
N ASN A 219 38.15 1.80 -37.56
CA ASN A 219 39.26 1.39 -38.42
C ASN A 219 38.80 0.91 -39.82
N LEU A 220 37.57 0.45 -39.95
CA LEU A 220 36.99 -0.01 -41.22
C LEU A 220 36.39 1.14 -42.04
N LYS A 221 36.52 1.09 -43.37
CA LYS A 221 35.97 2.09 -44.29
C LYS A 221 35.18 1.44 -45.44
N GLY A 222 34.30 2.22 -46.06
CA GLY A 222 33.57 1.80 -47.26
C GLY A 222 32.77 0.52 -47.07
N ARG A 223 32.98 -0.46 -47.96
CA ARG A 223 32.24 -1.73 -47.99
C ARG A 223 32.54 -2.63 -46.78
N GLU A 224 33.79 -2.67 -46.33
CA GLU A 224 34.21 -3.50 -45.19
C GLU A 224 33.51 -3.08 -43.89
N LYS A 225 33.28 -1.78 -43.71
CA LYS A 225 32.50 -1.26 -42.58
C LYS A 225 31.03 -1.69 -42.65
N ALA A 226 30.44 -1.66 -43.85
CA ALA A 226 29.06 -2.07 -44.04
C ALA A 226 28.89 -3.58 -43.77
N ASP A 227 29.82 -4.39 -44.23
CA ASP A 227 29.83 -5.84 -43.98
C ASP A 227 30.03 -6.13 -42.48
N TYR A 228 30.96 -5.43 -41.80
CA TYR A 228 31.16 -5.58 -40.36
C TYR A 228 29.89 -5.28 -39.55
N LEU A 229 29.17 -4.20 -39.86
CA LEU A 229 27.93 -3.84 -39.16
C LEU A 229 26.77 -4.82 -39.41
N ASN A 230 26.82 -5.59 -40.50
CA ASN A 230 25.84 -6.65 -40.78
C ASN A 230 26.10 -7.91 -39.96
N PHE A 231 27.37 -8.24 -39.69
CA PHE A 231 27.75 -9.46 -38.95
C PHE A 231 28.03 -9.23 -37.46
N HIS A 232 28.36 -8.01 -37.05
CA HIS A 232 28.68 -7.65 -35.67
C HIS A 232 27.74 -6.58 -35.14
N HIS A 233 26.74 -7.02 -34.36
CA HIS A 233 25.80 -6.12 -33.71
C HIS A 233 26.46 -5.33 -32.59
N GLU A 234 25.92 -4.14 -32.33
CA GLU A 234 26.33 -3.32 -31.19
C GLU A 234 26.10 -4.10 -29.88
N PRO A 235 27.12 -4.23 -29.02
CA PRO A 235 26.96 -4.89 -27.73
C PRO A 235 25.86 -4.23 -26.91
N VAL A 236 25.20 -5.01 -26.05
CA VAL A 236 24.09 -4.55 -25.21
C VAL A 236 24.37 -4.85 -23.74
N ASN A 237 23.97 -3.93 -22.86
CA ASN A 237 24.13 -4.13 -21.43
C ASN A 237 23.09 -5.13 -20.90
N ASN A 238 23.53 -6.35 -20.62
CA ASN A 238 22.70 -7.45 -20.12
C ASN A 238 22.58 -7.50 -18.59
N SER A 239 23.01 -6.46 -17.86
CA SER A 239 22.84 -6.41 -16.41
C SER A 239 21.36 -6.55 -16.02
N PRO A 240 21.02 -7.44 -15.07
CA PRO A 240 19.65 -7.60 -14.60
C PRO A 240 19.23 -6.50 -13.61
N ILE A 241 20.18 -5.74 -13.04
CA ILE A 241 19.88 -4.73 -12.01
C ILE A 241 19.64 -3.36 -12.62
N ILE A 242 18.53 -2.76 -12.23
CA ILE A 242 18.14 -1.40 -12.57
C ILE A 242 18.18 -0.55 -11.30
N LYS A 243 18.82 0.61 -11.39
CA LYS A 243 18.82 1.62 -10.31
C LYS A 243 17.90 2.79 -10.63
N ASP A 244 17.89 3.20 -11.89
CA ASP A 244 17.05 4.27 -12.41
C ASP A 244 16.76 3.98 -13.88
N ALA A 245 15.48 3.95 -14.24
CA ALA A 245 15.02 3.79 -15.62
C ALA A 245 13.58 4.27 -15.76
N THR A 246 13.18 4.68 -16.96
CA THR A 246 11.76 4.86 -17.26
C THR A 246 11.11 3.51 -17.56
N THR A 247 9.80 3.39 -17.36
CA THR A 247 9.01 2.20 -17.73
C THR A 247 9.28 1.78 -19.17
N GLU A 248 9.39 2.73 -20.09
CA GLU A 248 9.66 2.46 -21.51
C GLU A 248 11.01 1.77 -21.70
N ILE A 249 12.05 2.18 -20.98
CA ILE A 249 13.38 1.54 -21.06
C ILE A 249 13.29 0.11 -20.53
N ILE A 250 12.56 -0.12 -19.44
CA ILE A 250 12.37 -1.45 -18.85
C ILE A 250 11.68 -2.39 -19.85
N LEU A 251 10.56 -1.92 -20.43
CA LEU A 251 9.80 -2.67 -21.44
C LEU A 251 10.63 -2.90 -22.70
N ASP A 252 11.36 -1.89 -23.17
CA ASP A 252 12.17 -1.98 -24.38
C ASP A 252 13.29 -3.02 -24.24
N ARG A 253 13.88 -3.16 -23.05
CA ARG A 253 14.89 -4.20 -22.73
C ARG A 253 14.30 -5.62 -22.76
N PHE A 254 13.05 -5.80 -22.37
CA PHE A 254 12.33 -7.07 -22.53
C PHE A 254 12.00 -7.35 -23.99
N ILE A 255 11.42 -6.37 -24.69
CA ILE A 255 10.96 -6.51 -26.07
C ILE A 255 12.11 -6.74 -27.06
N SER A 256 13.27 -6.10 -26.86
CA SER A 256 14.47 -6.38 -27.65
C SER A 256 14.97 -7.82 -27.48
N GLY A 257 14.66 -8.42 -26.33
CA GLY A 257 15.23 -9.69 -25.88
C GLY A 257 16.60 -9.53 -25.23
N THR A 258 17.00 -8.32 -24.84
CA THR A 258 18.25 -8.06 -24.12
C THR A 258 18.25 -8.79 -22.77
N VAL A 259 17.11 -8.81 -22.10
CA VAL A 259 16.93 -9.48 -20.81
C VAL A 259 15.55 -10.11 -20.75
N LYS A 260 15.46 -11.24 -20.05
CA LYS A 260 14.17 -11.85 -19.63
C LYS A 260 13.88 -11.66 -18.15
N ASN A 261 14.91 -11.29 -17.39
CA ASN A 261 14.89 -11.16 -15.95
C ASN A 261 15.51 -9.82 -15.55
N GLN A 262 14.75 -8.99 -14.83
CA GLN A 262 15.18 -7.70 -14.32
C GLN A 262 14.77 -7.52 -12.85
N SER A 263 15.54 -6.74 -12.12
CA SER A 263 15.21 -6.30 -10.76
C SER A 263 15.53 -4.83 -10.58
N TRP A 264 14.56 -4.08 -10.09
CA TRP A 264 14.77 -2.71 -9.63
C TRP A 264 14.93 -2.73 -8.11
N ALA A 265 16.19 -2.67 -7.65
CA ALA A 265 16.53 -2.66 -6.24
C ALA A 265 17.09 -1.28 -5.86
N THR A 266 16.40 -0.54 -4.99
CA THR A 266 16.85 0.78 -4.54
C THR A 266 16.54 1.05 -3.07
N SER A 267 17.49 1.69 -2.39
CA SER A 267 17.29 2.20 -1.03
C SER A 267 16.56 3.55 -0.97
N GLU A 268 16.20 4.09 -2.14
CA GLU A 268 15.48 5.35 -2.31
C GLU A 268 14.27 5.17 -3.24
N ALA A 269 13.15 4.73 -2.66
CA ALA A 269 11.88 4.54 -3.36
C ALA A 269 11.37 5.81 -4.07
N GLY A 270 11.89 6.99 -3.72
CA GLY A 270 11.62 8.24 -4.43
C GLY A 270 12.09 8.22 -5.89
N GLN A 271 13.08 7.41 -6.25
CA GLN A 271 13.48 7.21 -7.65
C GLN A 271 12.38 6.52 -8.47
N PHE A 272 11.64 5.60 -7.84
CA PHE A 272 10.50 4.94 -8.46
C PHE A 272 9.28 5.86 -8.45
N PHE A 273 8.74 6.19 -7.27
CA PHE A 273 7.50 6.96 -7.12
C PHE A 273 7.62 8.41 -7.63
N GLY A 274 8.81 9.00 -7.56
CA GLY A 274 9.11 10.33 -8.08
C GLY A 274 9.86 10.31 -9.42
N GLY A 275 9.96 9.15 -10.08
CA GLY A 275 10.57 9.02 -11.40
C GLY A 275 9.70 9.64 -12.50
N TYR A 276 10.30 9.85 -13.68
CA TYR A 276 9.61 10.47 -14.82
C TYR A 276 8.33 9.70 -15.22
N SER A 277 8.37 8.37 -15.12
CA SER A 277 7.25 7.49 -15.46
C SER A 277 6.03 7.62 -14.54
N LEU A 278 6.21 8.14 -13.32
CA LEU A 278 5.15 8.26 -12.31
C LEU A 278 4.86 9.73 -11.93
N LYS A 279 5.21 10.71 -12.77
CA LYS A 279 5.07 12.15 -12.46
C LYS A 279 4.06 12.96 -13.27
N ALA A 280 3.31 12.37 -14.23
CA ALA A 280 2.40 13.12 -15.10
C ALA A 280 1.40 12.20 -15.86
N ASP A 281 0.96 12.60 -17.06
CA ASP A 281 0.00 11.91 -17.96
C ASP A 281 0.36 10.44 -18.28
N THR A 282 1.61 10.03 -18.03
CA THR A 282 2.12 8.67 -18.27
C THR A 282 1.97 7.72 -17.08
N VAL A 283 1.51 8.20 -15.92
CA VAL A 283 1.39 7.40 -14.68
C VAL A 283 0.48 6.19 -14.91
N GLY A 284 -0.73 6.40 -15.44
CA GLY A 284 -1.69 5.31 -15.66
C GLY A 284 -1.13 4.21 -16.56
N ASN A 285 -0.47 4.58 -17.67
CA ASN A 285 0.16 3.62 -18.58
C ASN A 285 1.34 2.88 -17.93
N SER A 286 2.17 3.60 -17.18
CA SER A 286 3.30 2.98 -16.46
C SER A 286 2.84 1.99 -15.40
N LEU A 287 1.84 2.36 -14.60
CA LEU A 287 1.25 1.49 -13.60
C LEU A 287 0.61 0.26 -14.22
N SER A 288 -0.16 0.43 -15.30
CA SER A 288 -0.72 -0.69 -16.06
C SER A 288 0.39 -1.64 -16.50
N SER A 289 1.48 -1.11 -17.05
CA SER A 289 2.63 -1.91 -17.50
C SER A 289 3.27 -2.70 -16.37
N PHE A 290 3.50 -2.09 -15.19
CA PHE A 290 4.02 -2.81 -14.03
C PHE A 290 3.06 -3.88 -13.50
N THR A 291 1.75 -3.59 -13.48
CA THR A 291 0.75 -4.58 -13.03
C THR A 291 0.60 -5.76 -14.01
N THR A 292 0.73 -5.52 -15.32
CA THR A 292 0.74 -6.59 -16.34
C THR A 292 2.02 -7.42 -16.25
N LEU A 293 3.18 -6.78 -16.07
CA LEU A 293 4.44 -7.51 -15.83
C LEU A 293 4.35 -8.42 -14.60
N TRP A 294 3.72 -7.94 -13.53
CA TRP A 294 3.54 -8.73 -12.31
C TRP A 294 2.54 -9.88 -12.50
N SER A 295 1.41 -9.63 -13.18
CA SER A 295 0.30 -10.58 -13.26
C SER A 295 0.48 -11.62 -14.38
N GLU A 296 0.97 -11.19 -15.54
CA GLU A 296 1.02 -11.99 -16.78
C GLU A 296 2.46 -12.24 -17.26
N GLY A 297 3.42 -11.44 -16.80
CA GLY A 297 4.80 -11.51 -17.30
C GLY A 297 4.90 -11.08 -18.76
N GLU A 298 4.03 -10.18 -19.21
CA GLU A 298 4.04 -9.63 -20.56
C GLU A 298 4.57 -8.18 -20.56
N ALA A 299 5.48 -7.91 -21.49
CA ALA A 299 5.92 -6.57 -21.84
C ALA A 299 5.44 -6.25 -23.26
N SER A 300 4.51 -5.30 -23.41
CA SER A 300 3.99 -4.91 -24.72
C SER A 300 4.19 -3.41 -24.97
N ARG A 301 4.60 -3.06 -26.18
CA ARG A 301 4.68 -1.67 -26.65
C ARG A 301 4.61 -1.59 -28.16
N MET A 302 3.53 -1.00 -28.67
CA MET A 302 3.37 -0.75 -30.11
C MET A 302 4.16 0.49 -30.52
N ARG A 303 5.13 0.35 -31.42
CA ARG A 303 5.89 1.47 -31.99
C ARG A 303 5.49 1.70 -33.46
N LYS A 304 5.52 2.96 -33.94
CA LYS A 304 5.42 3.24 -35.37
C LYS A 304 6.62 2.65 -36.11
N THR A 305 6.38 1.70 -37.00
CA THR A 305 7.35 0.99 -37.85
C THR A 305 7.84 1.84 -39.04
N ASN A 306 8.22 3.10 -38.80
CA ASN A 306 8.73 4.00 -39.86
C ASN A 306 10.27 4.09 -39.93
N ALA A 307 11.00 3.29 -39.15
CA ALA A 307 12.46 3.25 -39.23
C ALA A 307 12.91 2.14 -40.19
N LYS A 308 13.84 2.45 -41.11
CA LYS A 308 14.46 1.49 -42.05
C LYS A 308 15.10 0.26 -41.38
N ASN A 309 15.33 0.31 -40.06
CA ASN A 309 15.81 -0.78 -39.19
C ASN A 309 14.92 -0.93 -37.92
N GLY A 310 13.61 -0.75 -38.04
CA GLY A 310 12.69 -0.85 -36.89
C GLY A 310 12.62 -2.26 -36.32
N ASN A 311 12.74 -2.39 -34.99
CA ASN A 311 12.52 -3.66 -34.30
C ASN A 311 11.04 -4.07 -34.47
N TYR A 312 10.77 -5.16 -35.18
CA TYR A 312 9.41 -5.67 -35.43
C TYR A 312 8.78 -6.29 -34.17
N LYS A 313 9.60 -6.55 -33.14
CA LYS A 313 9.13 -7.05 -31.85
C LYS A 313 8.36 -5.94 -31.14
N THR A 314 7.08 -6.17 -30.91
CA THR A 314 6.20 -5.27 -30.14
C THR A 314 5.84 -5.83 -28.78
N SER A 315 6.01 -7.14 -28.57
CA SER A 315 5.68 -7.83 -27.34
C SER A 315 6.77 -8.81 -26.95
N ALA A 316 6.94 -9.01 -25.65
CA ALA A 316 7.73 -10.06 -25.05
C ALA A 316 6.90 -10.75 -23.96
N TYR A 317 6.98 -12.07 -23.95
CA TYR A 317 6.33 -12.93 -22.98
C TYR A 317 7.38 -13.51 -22.03
N ASP A 318 6.92 -14.05 -20.90
CA ASP A 318 7.80 -14.67 -19.91
C ASP A 318 8.81 -13.68 -19.31
N CYS A 319 8.42 -12.40 -19.23
CA CYS A 319 9.20 -11.33 -18.63
C CYS A 319 9.09 -11.40 -17.11
N ARG A 320 10.19 -11.11 -16.41
CA ARG A 320 10.27 -11.15 -14.95
C ARG A 320 10.85 -9.85 -14.41
N LEU A 321 10.09 -9.16 -13.57
CA LEU A 321 10.48 -7.91 -12.94
C LEU A 321 10.26 -7.99 -11.43
N THR A 322 11.33 -7.98 -10.65
CA THR A 322 11.25 -7.80 -9.19
C THR A 322 11.43 -6.33 -8.84
N LEU A 323 10.65 -5.81 -7.90
CA LEU A 323 10.85 -4.48 -7.31
C LEU A 323 11.22 -4.66 -5.84
N ASP A 324 12.40 -4.21 -5.42
CA ASP A 324 12.78 -4.07 -4.01
C ASP A 324 13.01 -2.58 -3.72
N LEU A 325 11.97 -1.94 -3.19
CA LEU A 325 11.95 -0.50 -2.96
C LEU A 325 11.99 -0.23 -1.45
N SER A 326 13.07 0.37 -0.97
CA SER A 326 13.09 0.92 0.39
C SER A 326 12.97 2.43 0.35
N GLY A 327 12.11 3.01 1.18
CA GLY A 327 11.76 4.43 1.12
C GLY A 327 11.53 5.06 2.48
N GLN A 328 11.66 6.38 2.53
CA GLN A 328 11.28 7.15 3.71
C GLN A 328 9.75 7.25 3.83
N GLN A 329 9.25 7.48 5.05
CA GLN A 329 7.81 7.61 5.32
C GLN A 329 7.15 8.66 4.42
N ILE A 330 7.80 9.80 4.19
CA ILE A 330 7.23 10.90 3.40
C ILE A 330 6.90 10.46 1.96
N ILE A 331 7.77 9.67 1.33
CA ILE A 331 7.57 9.19 -0.04
C ILE A 331 6.49 8.11 -0.07
N ILE A 332 6.57 7.15 0.86
CA ILE A 332 5.63 6.01 0.89
C ILE A 332 4.23 6.47 1.28
N ALA A 333 4.10 7.36 2.26
CA ALA A 333 2.82 7.93 2.66
C ALA A 333 2.21 8.76 1.53
N SER A 334 3.01 9.49 0.76
CA SER A 334 2.50 10.20 -0.42
C SER A 334 1.93 9.21 -1.45
N ALA A 335 2.65 8.12 -1.74
CA ALA A 335 2.18 7.09 -2.67
C ALA A 335 0.91 6.38 -2.17
N MET A 336 0.85 6.07 -0.87
CA MET A 336 -0.30 5.41 -0.22
C MET A 336 -1.54 6.30 -0.13
N ASN A 337 -1.40 7.63 -0.22
CA ASN A 337 -2.53 8.55 -0.22
C ASN A 337 -2.97 8.94 -1.65
N ASP A 338 -2.25 8.49 -2.68
CA ASP A 338 -2.60 8.76 -4.07
C ASP A 338 -3.70 7.77 -4.52
N PRO A 339 -4.90 8.25 -4.91
CA PRO A 339 -5.98 7.39 -5.36
C PRO A 339 -5.61 6.55 -6.58
N LEU A 340 -4.81 7.09 -7.52
CA LEU A 340 -4.44 6.39 -8.74
C LEU A 340 -3.51 5.20 -8.44
N LEU A 341 -2.54 5.39 -7.54
CA LEU A 341 -1.63 4.31 -7.12
C LEU A 341 -2.36 3.21 -6.33
N ASN A 342 -3.36 3.60 -5.52
CA ASN A 342 -4.18 2.65 -4.78
C ASN A 342 -5.13 1.86 -5.69
N GLU A 343 -5.90 2.55 -6.54
CA GLU A 343 -6.97 1.94 -7.33
C GLU A 343 -6.45 1.15 -8.53
N GLN A 344 -5.32 1.55 -9.13
CA GLN A 344 -4.69 0.79 -10.21
C GLN A 344 -4.04 -0.52 -9.70
N GLY A 345 -3.90 -0.67 -8.38
CA GLY A 345 -3.53 -1.93 -7.74
C GLY A 345 -2.03 -2.25 -7.75
N ILE A 346 -1.15 -1.27 -8.00
CA ILE A 346 0.30 -1.49 -7.85
C ILE A 346 0.66 -1.73 -6.37
N LEU A 347 0.08 -0.95 -5.46
CA LEU A 347 0.33 -1.06 -4.03
C LEU A 347 -0.28 -2.32 -3.42
N ALA A 348 -1.41 -2.79 -3.97
CA ALA A 348 -2.03 -4.06 -3.57
C ALA A 348 -1.15 -5.29 -3.86
N ARG A 349 -0.20 -5.18 -4.81
CA ARG A 349 0.77 -6.23 -5.16
C ARG A 349 2.07 -6.13 -4.36
N CYS A 350 2.25 -5.07 -3.58
CA CYS A 350 3.45 -4.85 -2.79
C CYS A 350 3.37 -5.53 -1.42
N LEU A 351 4.39 -6.30 -1.08
CA LEU A 351 4.64 -6.75 0.29
C LEU A 351 5.20 -5.58 1.11
N LEU A 352 4.38 -4.98 1.97
CA LEU A 352 4.74 -3.84 2.80
C LEU A 352 5.40 -4.26 4.12
N SER A 353 6.48 -3.58 4.50
CA SER A 353 7.09 -3.66 5.82
C SER A 353 7.31 -2.25 6.39
N CYS A 354 6.88 -2.02 7.63
CA CYS A 354 7.01 -0.75 8.36
C CYS A 354 7.48 -0.93 9.82
N GLU A 355 8.35 -1.91 10.07
CA GLU A 355 8.87 -2.18 11.42
C GLU A 355 9.70 -0.99 11.96
N PRO A 356 9.52 -0.58 13.23
CA PRO A 356 10.26 0.54 13.81
C PRO A 356 11.78 0.36 13.75
N SER A 357 12.49 1.40 13.32
CA SER A 357 13.95 1.41 13.21
C SER A 357 14.65 1.36 14.57
N PHE A 358 15.85 0.77 14.62
CA PHE A 358 16.71 0.76 15.81
C PHE A 358 17.55 2.04 15.99
N ILE A 359 17.29 3.10 15.23
CA ILE A 359 17.98 4.39 15.43
C ILE A 359 17.79 4.84 16.89
N GLY A 360 18.89 5.16 17.55
CA GLY A 360 18.91 5.55 18.97
C GLY A 360 19.10 4.39 19.94
N SER A 361 18.88 3.15 19.53
CA SER A 361 19.08 1.94 20.35
C SER A 361 20.14 0.97 19.80
N ARG A 362 20.91 1.43 18.80
CA ARG A 362 22.00 0.64 18.19
C ARG A 362 23.18 0.47 19.14
N ASP A 363 23.72 -0.73 19.19
CA ASP A 363 24.98 -1.07 19.84
C ASP A 363 26.04 -1.37 18.78
N TRP A 364 26.93 -0.43 18.47
CA TRP A 364 28.04 -0.66 17.52
C TRP A 364 29.34 -1.10 18.20
N CYS A 365 29.48 -0.90 19.51
CA CYS A 365 30.76 -0.90 20.20
C CYS A 365 30.98 -2.12 21.10
N SER A 366 30.05 -3.07 21.15
CA SER A 366 30.31 -4.33 21.85
C SER A 366 31.49 -5.08 21.25
N GLU A 367 32.26 -5.74 22.11
CA GLU A 367 33.47 -6.49 21.74
C GLU A 367 33.20 -7.55 20.66
N GLN A 368 32.04 -8.21 20.75
CA GLN A 368 31.58 -9.17 19.74
C GLN A 368 31.41 -8.51 18.37
N ARG A 369 30.91 -7.27 18.30
CA ARG A 369 30.64 -6.55 17.04
C ARG A 369 31.89 -5.93 16.44
N MET A 370 32.79 -5.42 17.26
CA MET A 370 34.06 -4.86 16.78
C MET A 370 34.90 -5.90 16.05
N ASN A 371 34.82 -7.16 16.47
CA ASN A 371 35.57 -8.27 15.87
C ASN A 371 34.77 -9.02 14.78
N ALA A 372 33.49 -8.72 14.60
CA ALA A 372 32.64 -9.42 13.66
C ALA A 372 32.70 -8.78 12.27
N ASN A 373 32.98 -9.59 11.25
CA ASN A 373 32.96 -9.17 9.85
C ASN A 373 31.83 -9.90 9.10
N PRO A 374 30.83 -9.18 8.53
CA PRO A 374 29.73 -9.82 7.81
C PRO A 374 30.17 -10.63 6.59
N TYR A 375 31.36 -10.37 6.03
CA TYR A 375 31.89 -11.08 4.88
C TYR A 375 32.59 -12.40 5.23
N ASN A 376 32.85 -12.62 6.52
CA ASN A 376 33.45 -13.85 7.03
C ASN A 376 32.41 -14.72 7.77
N ASP A 377 31.17 -14.25 7.92
CA ASP A 377 30.12 -14.99 8.60
C ASP A 377 29.58 -16.10 7.67
N GLU A 378 29.69 -17.35 8.11
CA GLU A 378 29.32 -18.52 7.31
C GLU A 378 27.87 -18.47 6.82
N ALA A 379 26.92 -17.95 7.61
CA ALA A 379 25.53 -17.89 7.21
C ALA A 379 25.32 -16.92 6.04
N ILE A 380 25.99 -15.76 6.10
CA ILE A 380 25.92 -14.73 5.06
C ILE A 380 26.69 -15.19 3.82
N THR A 381 27.90 -15.71 3.98
CA THR A 381 28.75 -16.12 2.85
C THR A 381 28.19 -17.35 2.15
N TRP A 382 27.63 -18.33 2.87
CA TRP A 382 26.95 -19.49 2.29
C TRP A 382 25.76 -19.11 1.40
N ALA A 383 25.00 -18.10 1.81
CA ALA A 383 23.89 -17.58 1.01
C ALA A 383 24.35 -16.67 -0.13
N ILE A 384 25.58 -16.14 -0.12
CA ILE A 384 26.04 -15.23 -1.17
C ILE A 384 26.86 -15.96 -2.24
N ASP A 385 27.50 -17.08 -1.92
CA ASP A 385 28.23 -17.86 -2.93
C ASP A 385 27.32 -18.42 -4.04
N ASP A 386 27.90 -18.73 -5.20
CA ASP A 386 27.32 -19.35 -6.43
C ASP A 386 26.42 -20.58 -6.18
N LYS A 387 26.36 -21.07 -4.93
CA LYS A 387 25.50 -22.16 -4.47
C LYS A 387 24.02 -21.78 -4.33
N ILE A 388 23.65 -20.49 -4.22
CA ILE A 388 22.22 -20.11 -4.29
C ILE A 388 21.61 -20.54 -5.64
N ALA A 389 22.36 -20.47 -6.74
CA ALA A 389 21.89 -20.93 -8.04
C ALA A 389 21.66 -22.46 -8.08
N THR A 390 22.41 -23.25 -7.30
CA THR A 390 22.25 -24.71 -7.23
C THR A 390 21.15 -25.16 -6.27
N GLN A 391 20.62 -24.27 -5.43
CA GLN A 391 19.49 -24.56 -4.53
C GLN A 391 18.20 -23.85 -4.92
N TRP A 392 17.99 -23.60 -6.21
CA TRP A 392 16.77 -22.95 -6.72
C TRP A 392 15.49 -23.58 -6.15
N TYR A 393 15.40 -24.90 -6.01
CA TYR A 393 14.27 -25.57 -5.36
C TYR A 393 13.89 -25.01 -3.98
N THR A 394 14.87 -24.69 -3.13
CA THR A 394 14.62 -24.10 -1.80
C THR A 394 14.06 -22.69 -1.92
N ILE A 395 14.59 -21.90 -2.85
CA ILE A 395 14.13 -20.53 -3.15
C ILE A 395 12.69 -20.55 -3.64
N CYS A 396 12.38 -21.47 -4.55
CA CYS A 396 11.06 -21.63 -5.12
C CYS A 396 10.04 -22.04 -4.06
N ASN A 397 10.40 -22.96 -3.17
CA ASN A 397 9.53 -23.34 -2.05
C ASN A 397 9.25 -22.15 -1.12
N ILE A 398 10.24 -21.29 -0.84
CA ILE A 398 10.03 -20.11 0.00
C ILE A 398 9.10 -19.11 -0.70
N ILE A 399 9.35 -18.78 -1.97
CA ILE A 399 8.51 -17.83 -2.73
C ILE A 399 7.08 -18.37 -2.85
N CYS A 400 6.90 -19.65 -3.22
CA CYS A 400 5.59 -20.29 -3.31
C CYS A 400 4.87 -20.34 -1.95
N ASN A 401 5.58 -20.61 -0.85
CA ASN A 401 4.98 -20.62 0.49
C ASN A 401 4.51 -19.22 0.92
N ILE A 402 5.26 -18.16 0.55
CA ILE A 402 4.86 -16.78 0.84
C ILE A 402 3.59 -16.42 0.06
N TRP A 403 3.53 -16.74 -1.23
CA TRP A 403 2.33 -16.56 -2.05
C TRP A 403 1.12 -17.29 -1.46
N ASN A 404 1.27 -18.59 -1.15
CA ASN A 404 0.20 -19.41 -0.59
C ASN A 404 -0.31 -18.92 0.78
N LYS A 405 0.59 -18.45 1.66
CA LYS A 405 0.20 -17.98 3.01
C LYS A 405 -0.44 -16.59 3.01
N HIS A 406 -0.02 -15.72 2.09
CA HIS A 406 -0.49 -14.34 2.06
C HIS A 406 -1.62 -14.09 1.05
N GLY A 407 -2.04 -15.11 0.29
CA GLY A 407 -3.15 -15.00 -0.66
C GLY A 407 -2.88 -13.95 -1.75
N ILE A 408 -1.62 -13.86 -2.17
CA ILE A 408 -1.16 -12.94 -3.22
C ILE A 408 -1.47 -13.55 -4.59
#